data_AF-A0A1H8GXB1-F1
#
_entry.id   AF-A0A1H8GXB1-F1
#
_cell.length_a   1.000
_cell.length_b   1.000
_cell.length_c   1.000
_cell.angle_alpha   90.00
_cell.angle_beta   90.00
_cell.angle_gamma   90.00
#
_symmetry.space_group_name_H-M   'P 1'
#
loop_
_entity.id
_entity.type
_entity.pdbx_description
1 polymer ?
#
loop_
_entity_poly.entity_id
_entity_poly.type
_entity_poly.pdbx_seq_one_letter_code
_entity_poly.pdbx_strand_id
1 'polypeptide(L)'
;MGDDTIGHLERLVAELDAHGLLARVVQTQSGRRFVRVINPNATSLSENVTCRPAAAADLPDWWYCWSWGERLHTADDPAGAATKVARVLAAVGE
;
A
#
# COMPACT_ATOMS: atom_id res chain seq x y z
N MET A 1 -17.69 1.62 10.76
CA MET A 1 -17.24 1.17 9.43
C MET A 1 -15.99 1.96 9.01
N GLY A 2 -14.90 1.80 9.75
CA GLY A 2 -13.61 2.48 9.49
C GLY A 2 -12.42 1.66 9.98
N ASP A 3 -12.68 0.39 10.28
CA ASP A 3 -11.77 -0.61 10.85
C ASP A 3 -11.22 -1.50 9.72
N ASP A 4 -12.06 -1.79 8.74
CA ASP A 4 -11.76 -2.62 7.57
C ASP A 4 -10.57 -2.11 6.75
N THR A 5 -10.46 -0.78 6.58
CA THR A 5 -9.33 -0.13 5.91
C THR A 5 -8.01 -0.39 6.64
N ILE A 6 -8.00 -0.40 7.98
CA ILE A 6 -6.77 -0.69 8.74
C ILE A 6 -6.39 -2.14 8.54
N GLY A 7 -7.33 -3.07 8.64
CA GLY A 7 -7.07 -4.50 8.43
C GLY A 7 -6.44 -4.78 7.06
N HIS A 8 -6.93 -4.13 5.99
CA HIS A 8 -6.31 -4.21 4.67
C HIS A 8 -4.89 -3.61 4.65
N LEU A 9 -4.66 -2.46 5.28
CA LEU A 9 -3.34 -1.85 5.32
C LEU A 9 -2.34 -2.69 6.12
N GLU A 10 -2.75 -3.31 7.23
CA GLU A 10 -1.87 -4.18 8.04
C GLU A 10 -1.50 -5.46 7.31
N ARG A 11 -2.44 -6.08 6.57
CA ARG A 11 -2.11 -7.21 5.69
C ARG A 11 -1.07 -6.83 4.66
N LEU A 12 -1.22 -5.67 4.02
CA LEU A 12 -0.24 -5.18 3.07
C LEU A 12 1.14 -4.97 3.72
N VAL A 13 1.19 -4.45 4.96
CA VAL A 13 2.45 -4.30 5.71
C VAL A 13 3.13 -5.64 5.92
N ALA A 14 2.40 -6.68 6.32
CA ALA A 14 2.95 -8.01 6.53
C ALA A 14 3.57 -8.59 5.24
N GLU A 15 2.87 -8.45 4.11
CA GLU A 15 3.40 -8.91 2.81
C GLU A 15 4.65 -8.13 2.39
N LEU A 16 4.66 -6.81 2.58
CA LEU A 16 5.82 -5.97 2.28
C LEU A 16 7.03 -6.29 3.15
N ASP A 17 6.81 -6.60 4.43
CA ASP A 17 7.85 -7.05 5.35
C ASP A 17 8.45 -8.40 4.90
N ALA A 18 7.61 -9.33 4.45
CA ALA A 18 8.06 -10.58 3.85
C ALA A 18 8.89 -10.38 2.56
N HIS A 19 8.66 -9.27 1.84
CA HIS A 19 9.48 -8.84 0.71
C HIS A 19 10.78 -8.11 1.12
N GLY A 20 11.07 -7.96 2.42
CA GLY A 20 12.24 -7.26 2.94
C GLY A 20 12.13 -5.74 2.86
N LEU A 21 10.92 -5.19 2.70
CA LEU A 21 10.67 -3.76 2.67
C LEU A 21 10.19 -3.29 4.04
N LEU A 22 10.63 -2.10 4.45
CA LEU A 22 10.17 -1.49 5.70
C LEU A 22 8.81 -0.83 5.47
N ALA A 23 7.74 -1.50 5.86
CA ALA A 23 6.37 -1.00 5.72
C ALA A 23 5.75 -0.66 7.09
N ARG A 24 4.96 0.42 7.13
CA ARG A 24 4.17 0.78 8.33
C ARG A 24 2.90 1.52 7.98
N VAL A 25 1.84 1.28 8.74
CA VAL A 25 0.62 2.10 8.66
C VAL A 25 0.88 3.45 9.34
N VAL A 26 0.49 4.53 8.66
CA VAL A 26 0.54 5.91 9.13
C VAL A 26 -0.87 6.48 9.08
N GLN A 27 -1.29 7.09 10.18
CA GLN A 27 -2.53 7.83 10.27
C GLN A 27 -2.23 9.32 10.42
N THR A 28 -2.81 10.14 9.54
CA THR A 28 -2.70 11.60 9.65
C THR A 28 -3.69 12.15 10.67
N GLN A 29 -3.44 13.37 11.13
CA GLN A 29 -4.37 14.11 11.99
C GLN A 29 -5.74 14.33 11.34
N SER A 30 -5.79 14.37 10.00
CA SER A 30 -7.04 14.44 9.22
C SER A 30 -7.80 13.11 9.14
N GLY A 31 -7.30 12.05 9.79
CA GLY A 31 -7.93 10.71 9.78
C GLY A 31 -7.62 9.86 8.54
N ARG A 32 -6.78 10.35 7.62
CA ARG A 32 -6.37 9.56 6.44
C ARG A 32 -5.33 8.52 6.85
N ARG A 33 -5.48 7.30 6.35
CA ARG A 33 -4.56 6.18 6.63
C ARG A 33 -3.89 5.71 5.36
N PHE A 34 -2.61 5.44 5.44
CA PHE A 34 -1.80 4.93 4.34
C PHE A 34 -0.65 4.08 4.88
N VAL A 35 -0.18 3.14 4.08
CA VAL A 35 1.07 2.43 4.32
C VAL A 35 2.20 3.24 3.74
N ARG A 36 3.21 3.55 4.55
CA ARG A 36 4.48 4.06 4.06
C ARG A 36 5.46 2.90 3.93
N VAL A 37 6.05 2.77 2.75
CA VAL A 37 7.00 1.70 2.41
C VAL A 37 8.35 2.34 2.11
N ILE A 38 9.41 1.77 2.65
CA ILE A 38 10.78 2.22 2.46
C ILE A 38 11.62 1.02 2.03
N ASN A 39 12.40 1.19 0.97
CA ASN A 39 13.38 0.18 0.58
C ASN A 39 14.65 0.38 1.44
N PRO A 40 15.03 -0.58 2.31
CA PRO A 40 16.24 -0.43 3.12
C PRO A 40 17.53 -0.39 2.28
N ASN A 41 17.52 -0.96 1.08
CA ASN A 41 18.66 -0.91 0.15
C ASN A 41 18.78 0.45 -0.56
N ALA A 42 17.69 1.22 -0.60
CA ALA A 42 17.63 2.54 -1.20
C ALA A 42 16.78 3.45 -0.32
N THR A 43 17.28 3.81 0.87
CA THR A 43 16.51 4.51 1.91
C THR A 43 15.96 5.87 1.48
N SER A 44 16.49 6.45 0.40
CA SER A 44 15.96 7.66 -0.23
C SER A 44 14.61 7.44 -0.93
N LEU A 45 14.28 6.19 -1.26
CA LEU A 45 13.03 5.82 -1.92
C LEU A 45 12.01 5.36 -0.89
N SER A 46 10.92 6.11 -0.81
CA SER A 46 9.76 5.73 -0.03
C SER A 46 8.50 5.96 -0.82
N GLU A 47 7.62 4.96 -0.81
CA GLU A 47 6.32 5.02 -1.45
C GLU A 47 5.20 5.07 -0.41
N ASN A 48 4.05 5.64 -0.78
CA ASN A 48 2.85 5.62 0.06
C ASN A 48 1.69 4.93 -0.67
N VAL A 49 1.04 4.01 0.02
CA VAL A 49 -0.10 3.26 -0.49
C VAL A 49 -1.31 3.56 0.38
N THR A 50 -2.36 4.08 -0.22
CA THR A 50 -3.65 4.29 0.43
C THR A 50 -4.58 3.14 0.12
N CYS A 51 -5.54 2.86 1.00
CA CYS A 51 -6.64 1.94 0.72
C CYS A 51 -7.93 2.75 0.65
N ARG A 52 -8.70 2.58 -0.43
CA ARG A 52 -9.94 3.31 -0.68
C ARG A 52 -11.04 2.34 -1.13
N PRO A 53 -12.29 2.57 -0.71
CA PRO A 53 -13.39 1.78 -1.20
C PRO A 53 -13.63 2.10 -2.69
N ALA A 54 -14.08 1.11 -3.46
CA ALA A 54 -14.47 1.35 -4.83
C ALA A 54 -15.73 2.25 -4.88
N ALA A 55 -15.68 3.29 -5.72
CA ALA A 55 -16.84 4.15 -5.96
C ALA A 55 -17.88 3.52 -6.90
N ALA A 56 -17.55 2.39 -7.55
CA ALA A 56 -18.37 1.72 -8.54
C ALA A 56 -18.63 0.27 -8.14
N ALA A 57 -19.88 -0.17 -8.31
CA ALA A 57 -20.37 -1.49 -7.88
C ALA A 57 -19.71 -2.69 -8.59
N ASP A 58 -19.07 -2.48 -9.73
CA ASP A 58 -18.42 -3.52 -10.53
C ASP A 58 -16.95 -3.77 -10.17
N LEU A 59 -16.42 -3.07 -9.17
CA LEU A 59 -15.03 -3.23 -8.73
C LEU A 59 -14.99 -3.90 -7.34
N PRO A 60 -13.91 -4.63 -7.00
CA PRO A 60 -13.68 -5.12 -5.65
C PRO A 60 -13.90 -4.01 -4.63
N ASP A 61 -14.52 -4.37 -3.50
CA ASP A 61 -15.03 -3.43 -2.50
C ASP A 61 -13.95 -2.44 -2.03
N TRP A 62 -12.68 -2.88 -1.99
CA TRP A 62 -11.51 -2.08 -1.61
C TRP A 62 -10.33 -2.23 -2.57
N TRP A 63 -9.64 -1.11 -2.80
CA TRP A 63 -8.47 -1.01 -3.66
C TRP A 63 -7.32 -0.29 -2.97
N TYR A 64 -6.11 -0.81 -3.21
CA TYR A 64 -4.90 -0.07 -2.95
C TYR A 64 -4.62 0.91 -4.08
N CYS A 65 -4.26 2.14 -3.71
CA CYS A 65 -3.90 3.20 -4.64
C CYS A 65 -2.57 3.82 -4.25
N TRP A 66 -1.77 4.16 -5.25
CA TRP A 66 -0.52 4.90 -5.09
C TRP A 66 -0.75 6.32 -4.57
N SER A 67 0.32 6.92 -4.06
CA SER A 67 0.37 8.32 -3.61
C SER A 67 -0.10 9.31 -4.70
N TRP A 68 0.19 9.01 -5.97
CA TRP A 68 -0.16 9.84 -7.13
C TRP A 68 -1.56 9.55 -7.68
N GLY A 69 -2.34 8.66 -7.04
CA GLY A 69 -3.75 8.43 -7.36
C GLY A 69 -4.02 7.30 -8.36
N GLU A 70 -2.99 6.64 -8.89
CA GLU A 70 -3.18 5.45 -9.72
C GLU A 70 -3.57 4.23 -8.88
N ARG A 71 -4.34 3.32 -9.48
CA ARG A 71 -4.76 2.06 -8.87
C ARG A 71 -3.60 1.06 -8.88
N LEU A 72 -3.21 0.57 -7.70
CA LEU A 72 -2.15 -0.41 -7.52
C LEU A 72 -2.69 -1.84 -7.72
N HIS A 73 -3.61 -2.25 -6.84
CA HIS A 73 -4.17 -3.60 -6.80
C HIS A 73 -5.47 -3.65 -6.00
N THR A 74 -6.20 -4.77 -6.09
CA THR A 74 -7.31 -5.06 -5.18
C THR A 74 -6.80 -5.32 -3.75
N ALA A 75 -7.58 -4.89 -2.74
CA ALA A 75 -7.24 -5.09 -1.33
C ALA A 75 -7.47 -6.54 -0.83
N ASP A 76 -8.07 -7.39 -1.66
CA ASP A 76 -8.23 -8.82 -1.43
C ASP A 76 -6.91 -9.59 -1.70
N ASP A 77 -6.04 -9.04 -2.55
CA ASP A 77 -4.73 -9.61 -2.90
C ASP A 77 -3.59 -8.67 -2.48
N PRO A 78 -3.25 -8.62 -1.16
CA PRO A 78 -2.16 -7.81 -0.65
C PRO A 78 -0.79 -8.28 -1.15
N ALA A 79 -0.63 -9.57 -1.47
CA ALA A 79 0.60 -10.14 -2.00
C ALA A 79 0.97 -9.57 -3.37
N GLY A 80 0.01 -9.53 -4.31
CA GLY A 80 0.21 -8.92 -5.62
C GLY A 80 0.44 -7.41 -5.53
N ALA A 81 -0.23 -6.74 -4.58
CA ALA A 81 0.02 -5.33 -4.28
C ALA A 81 1.46 -5.10 -3.81
N ALA A 82 1.94 -5.89 -2.85
CA ALA A 82 3.30 -5.79 -2.30
C ALA A 82 4.36 -6.06 -3.38
N THR A 83 4.16 -7.07 -4.23
CA THR A 83 5.05 -7.36 -5.36
C THR A 83 5.19 -6.18 -6.31
N LYS A 84 4.09 -5.48 -6.62
CA LYS A 84 4.13 -4.27 -7.47
C LYS A 84 4.89 -3.12 -6.81
N VAL A 85 4.66 -2.89 -5.51
CA VAL A 85 5.40 -1.89 -4.73
C VAL A 85 6.89 -2.18 -4.71
N ALA A 86 7.26 -3.44 -4.46
CA ALA A 86 8.66 -3.88 -4.46
C ALA A 86 9.33 -3.65 -5.82
N ARG A 87 8.64 -3.93 -6.92
CA ARG A 87 9.16 -3.68 -8.27
C ARG A 87 9.40 -2.21 -8.54
N VAL A 88 8.47 -1.33 -8.18
CA VAL A 88 8.64 0.13 -8.36
C VAL A 88 9.80 0.65 -7.51
N LEU A 89 9.87 0.24 -6.25
CA LEU A 89 10.96 0.62 -5.35
C LEU A 89 12.33 0.04 -5.75
N ALA A 90 12.36 -1.05 -6.51
CA ALA A 90 13.57 -1.59 -7.10
C ALA A 90 13.98 -0.83 -8.37
N ALA A 91 13.04 -0.50 -9.25
CA ALA A 91 13.30 0.14 -10.54
C ALA A 91 13.75 1.61 -10.45
N VAL A 92 13.36 2.34 -9.39
CA VAL A 92 13.78 3.75 -9.21
C VAL A 92 15.21 3.85 -8.63
N GLY A 93 15.83 2.72 -8.25
CA GLY A 93 17.19 2.67 -7.70
C GLY A 93 18.32 2.48 -8.72
N GLU A 94 18.02 2.44 -10.03
CA GLU A 94 19.00 2.30 -11.12
C GLU A 94 19.32 3.63 -11.82
#